data_AF-A0A814MWK0-F1
#
_entry.id   AF-A0A814MWK0-F1
#
_cell.length_a   1.000
_cell.length_b   1.000
_cell.length_c   1.000
_cell.angle_alpha   90.00
_cell.angle_beta   90.00
_cell.angle_gamma   90.00
#
_symmetry.space_group_name_H-M   'P 1'
#
loop_
_entity.id
_entity.type
_entity.pdbx_description
1 polymer ?
#
loop_
_entity_poly.entity_id
_entity_poly.type
_entity_poly.pdbx_seq_one_letter_code
_entity_poly.pdbx_strand_id
1 'polypeptide(L)'
;MIFITPLEQCPLTDETLNYSILELEHQFLTQSMLNCCNQLNNWTIMSKHIFIDNTTFYRLWSNAYQLNYLIPYPIRTKLKLLISGTEQEQLEQNDLCQFC
;
A
#
# COMPACT_ATOMS: atom_id res chain seq x y z
N MET A 1 -12.54 -12.78 -20.29
CA MET A 1 -12.57 -12.06 -19.01
C MET A 1 -12.33 -10.60 -19.34
N ILE A 2 -13.37 -9.78 -19.33
CA ILE A 2 -13.29 -8.36 -19.70
C ILE A 2 -12.88 -7.61 -18.44
N PHE A 3 -11.68 -7.03 -18.45
CA PHE A 3 -11.25 -6.10 -17.40
C PHE A 3 -11.90 -4.75 -17.70
N ILE A 4 -13.09 -4.54 -17.14
CA ILE A 4 -13.70 -3.22 -17.11
C ILE A 4 -12.81 -2.40 -16.17
N THR A 5 -11.97 -1.53 -16.72
CA THR A 5 -11.22 -0.58 -15.91
C THR A 5 -12.22 0.40 -15.28
N PRO A 6 -11.94 0.93 -14.08
CA PRO A 6 -12.79 1.93 -13.42
C PRO A 6 -13.13 3.15 -14.30
N LEU A 7 -12.34 3.38 -15.36
CA LEU A 7 -12.50 4.43 -16.36
C LEU A 7 -13.70 4.24 -17.29
N GLU A 8 -14.23 3.02 -17.45
CA GLU A 8 -15.38 2.77 -18.36
C GLU A 8 -16.74 3.14 -17.74
N GLN A 9 -16.80 3.47 -16.43
CA GLN A 9 -18.06 3.74 -15.72
C GLN A 9 -18.38 5.23 -15.51
N CYS A 10 -17.47 6.16 -15.85
CA CYS A 10 -17.66 7.60 -15.68
C CYS A 10 -17.36 8.35 -16.98
N PRO A 11 -18.37 8.76 -17.78
CA PRO A 11 -18.13 9.56 -18.97
C PRO A 11 -17.53 10.93 -18.61
N LEU A 12 -16.46 11.30 -19.31
CA LEU A 12 -15.58 12.45 -19.05
C LEU A 12 -16.24 13.79 -19.42
N THR A 13 -17.24 14.24 -18.66
CA THR A 13 -17.84 15.57 -18.84
C THR A 13 -17.99 16.27 -17.49
N ASP A 14 -16.88 16.75 -16.91
CA ASP A 14 -16.85 17.95 -16.06
C ASP A 14 -15.42 18.24 -15.55
N GLU A 15 -15.02 19.51 -15.53
CA GLU A 15 -13.67 19.94 -15.11
C GLU A 15 -13.38 19.69 -13.61
N THR A 16 -14.41 19.42 -12.80
CA THR A 16 -14.30 18.97 -11.39
C THR A 16 -14.00 17.47 -11.25
N LEU A 17 -14.24 16.66 -12.29
CA LEU A 17 -13.98 15.22 -12.29
C LEU A 17 -12.48 14.89 -12.34
N ASN A 18 -11.66 15.82 -12.83
CA ASN A 18 -10.23 15.61 -13.08
C ASN A 18 -9.46 15.25 -11.79
N TYR A 19 -9.82 15.88 -10.66
CA TYR A 19 -9.22 15.58 -9.36
C TYR A 19 -9.61 14.20 -8.82
N SER A 20 -10.86 13.78 -9.06
CA SER A 20 -11.36 12.47 -8.60
C SER A 20 -10.79 11.32 -9.43
N ILE A 21 -10.64 11.52 -10.75
CA ILE A 21 -9.97 10.56 -11.64
C ILE A 21 -8.51 10.39 -11.23
N LEU A 22 -7.82 11.50 -10.98
CA LEU A 22 -6.41 11.47 -10.56
C LEU A 22 -6.22 10.73 -9.23
N GLU A 23 -7.14 10.89 -8.27
CA GLU A 23 -7.09 10.16 -7.00
C GLU A 23 -7.32 8.66 -7.19
N LEU A 24 -8.30 8.27 -8.02
CA LEU A 24 -8.58 6.86 -8.33
C LEU A 24 -7.41 6.20 -9.08
N GLU A 25 -6.79 6.90 -10.03
CA GLU A 25 -5.60 6.43 -10.74
C GLU A 25 -4.42 6.25 -9.77
N HIS A 26 -4.21 7.21 -8.88
CA HIS A 26 -3.16 7.12 -7.86
C HIS A 26 -3.38 5.93 -6.92
N GLN A 27 -4.62 5.70 -6.47
CA GLN A 27 -4.98 4.55 -5.66
C GLN A 27 -4.72 3.22 -6.40
N PHE A 28 -5.17 3.13 -7.65
CA PHE A 28 -4.96 1.97 -8.51
C PHE A 28 -3.48 1.66 -8.73
N LEU A 29 -2.68 2.68 -9.05
CA LEU A 29 -1.23 2.55 -9.25
C LEU A 29 -0.54 2.09 -7.97
N THR A 30 -0.93 2.64 -6.82
CA THR A 30 -0.39 2.25 -5.50
C THR A 30 -0.68 0.78 -5.24
N GLN A 31 -1.94 0.34 -5.39
CA GLN A 31 -2.33 -1.04 -5.15
C GLN A 31 -1.66 -2.02 -6.11
N SER A 32 -1.52 -1.63 -7.39
CA SER A 32 -0.83 -2.42 -8.41
C SER A 32 0.64 -2.60 -8.09
N MET A 33 1.33 -1.52 -7.68
CA MET A 33 2.73 -1.56 -7.28
C MET A 33 2.94 -2.45 -6.05
N LEU A 34 2.09 -2.34 -5.02
CA LEU A 34 2.16 -3.18 -3.82
C LEU A 34 1.93 -4.66 -4.16
N ASN A 35 0.97 -4.95 -5.05
CA ASN A 35 0.75 -6.31 -5.50
C ASN A 35 1.98 -6.86 -6.26
N CYS A 36 2.57 -6.08 -7.16
CA CYS A 36 3.81 -6.47 -7.85
C CYS A 36 4.96 -6.77 -6.87
N CYS A 37 5.19 -5.89 -5.89
CA CYS A 37 6.21 -6.11 -4.87
C CYS A 37 5.96 -7.40 -4.08
N ASN A 38 4.70 -7.67 -3.74
CA ASN A 38 4.29 -8.88 -3.04
C ASN A 38 4.53 -10.15 -3.87
N GLN A 39 4.24 -10.13 -5.19
CA GLN A 39 4.50 -11.28 -6.07
C GLN A 39 6.00 -11.55 -6.27
N LEU A 40 6.81 -10.48 -6.31
CA LEU A 40 8.27 -10.57 -6.46
C LEU A 40 9.01 -10.82 -5.15
N ASN A 41 8.30 -10.94 -4.02
CA ASN A 41 8.87 -11.03 -2.68
C ASN A 41 9.82 -9.87 -2.33
N ASN A 42 9.60 -8.69 -2.90
CA ASN A 42 10.47 -7.53 -2.70
C ASN A 42 10.02 -6.72 -1.47
N TRP A 43 10.19 -7.33 -0.29
CA TRP A 43 9.67 -6.82 0.97
C TRP A 43 10.30 -5.49 1.38
N THR A 44 11.61 -5.31 1.14
CA THR A 44 12.34 -4.08 1.49
C THR A 44 11.80 -2.89 0.71
N ILE A 45 11.60 -3.03 -0.60
CA ILE A 45 11.03 -1.97 -1.44
C ILE A 45 9.56 -1.73 -1.06
N MET A 46 8.78 -2.79 -0.84
CA MET A 46 7.38 -2.67 -0.40
C MET A 46 7.29 -1.88 0.92
N SER A 47 8.19 -2.14 1.87
CA SER A 47 8.23 -1.46 3.17
C SER A 47 8.50 0.03 2.99
N LYS A 48 9.50 0.40 2.19
CA LYS A 48 9.85 1.80 1.93
C LYS A 48 8.73 2.59 1.27
N HIS A 49 7.96 1.97 0.36
CA HIS A 49 6.83 2.62 -0.28
C HIS A 49 5.61 2.81 0.65
N ILE A 50 5.43 1.91 1.61
CA ILE A 50 4.34 1.98 2.58
C ILE A 50 4.68 2.99 3.70
N PHE A 51 5.90 2.90 4.22
CA PHE A 51 6.38 3.66 5.36
C PHE A 51 7.29 4.78 4.91
N ILE A 52 6.77 5.68 4.08
CA ILE A 52 7.47 6.93 3.70
C ILE A 52 7.52 7.83 4.93
N ASP A 53 8.67 8.49 5.17
CA ASP A 53 9.00 9.37 6.30
C ASP A 53 7.80 9.79 7.18
N ASN A 54 7.83 9.34 8.45
CA ASN A 54 6.80 9.57 9.48
C ASN A 54 5.44 8.87 9.29
N THR A 55 5.28 7.98 8.31
CA THR A 55 4.09 7.13 8.23
C THR A 55 4.17 6.02 9.27
N THR A 56 3.29 6.05 10.26
CA THR A 56 3.16 5.01 11.28
C THR A 56 1.97 4.11 10.97
N PHE A 57 1.93 2.91 11.55
CA PHE A 57 0.74 2.08 11.50
C PHE A 57 -0.51 2.82 12.00
N TYR A 58 -0.41 3.61 13.07
CA TYR A 58 -1.53 4.43 13.55
C TYR A 58 -2.11 5.34 12.45
N ARG A 59 -1.27 5.95 11.61
CA ARG A 59 -1.73 6.77 10.49
C ARG A 59 -2.45 5.93 9.43
N LEU A 60 -1.92 4.76 9.09
CA LEU A 60 -2.56 3.82 8.16
C LEU A 60 -3.93 3.32 8.67
N TRP A 61 -4.09 3.21 9.99
CA TRP A 61 -5.35 2.81 10.63
C TRP A 61 -6.42 3.90 10.63
N SER A 62 -6.02 5.17 10.54
CA SER A 62 -6.92 6.31 10.65
C SER A 62 -7.79 6.55 9.39
N ASN A 63 -7.52 5.83 8.30
CA ASN A 63 -8.25 5.95 7.04
C ASN A 63 -8.91 4.60 6.65
N ALA A 64 -10.25 4.58 6.62
CA ALA A 64 -11.04 3.38 6.33
C ALA A 64 -10.77 2.75 4.96
N TYR A 65 -10.41 3.54 3.95
CA TYR A 65 -10.02 3.03 2.63
C TYR A 65 -8.66 2.33 2.69
N GLN A 66 -7.69 2.95 3.38
CA GLN A 66 -6.37 2.35 3.60
C GLN A 66 -6.48 1.06 4.42
N LEU A 67 -7.44 1.00 5.35
CA LEU A 67 -7.70 -0.15 6.20
C LEU A 67 -8.05 -1.43 5.43
N ASN A 68 -8.89 -1.32 4.40
CA ASN A 68 -9.39 -2.50 3.69
C ASN A 68 -8.47 -2.96 2.56
N TYR A 69 -7.78 -2.02 1.89
CA TYR A 69 -7.04 -2.34 0.67
C TYR A 69 -5.52 -2.27 0.84
N LEU A 70 -5.03 -1.48 1.80
CA LEU A 70 -3.60 -1.28 1.98
C LEU A 70 -3.06 -2.06 3.17
N ILE A 71 -3.74 -2.09 4.34
CA ILE A 71 -3.25 -2.73 5.61
C ILE A 71 -2.70 -4.16 5.48
N PRO A 72 -3.23 -5.05 4.62
CA PRO A 72 -2.64 -6.38 4.46
C PRO A 72 -1.17 -6.33 4.03
N TYR A 73 -0.77 -5.36 3.20
CA TYR A 73 0.60 -5.23 2.72
C TYR A 73 1.60 -4.79 3.81
N PRO A 74 1.39 -3.68 4.57
CA PRO A 74 2.22 -3.26 5.69
C PRO A 74 2.51 -4.38 6.70
N ILE A 75 1.45 -5.08 7.15
CA ILE A 75 1.58 -6.16 8.13
C ILE A 75 2.39 -7.31 7.54
N ARG A 76 2.03 -7.76 6.33
CA ARG A 76 2.71 -8.88 5.66
C ARG A 76 4.18 -8.56 5.39
N THR A 77 4.48 -7.37 4.89
CA THR A 77 5.86 -6.93 4.61
C THR A 77 6.73 -7.02 5.85
N LYS A 78 6.29 -6.40 6.95
CA LYS A 78 7.09 -6.35 8.16
C LYS A 78 7.27 -7.73 8.79
N LEU A 79 6.24 -8.57 8.80
CA LEU A 79 6.38 -9.98 9.21
C LEU A 79 7.40 -10.74 8.34
N LYS A 80 7.40 -10.52 7.03
CA LYS A 80 8.37 -11.14 6.12
C LYS A 80 9.79 -10.64 6.37
N LEU A 81 9.98 -9.35 6.62
CA LEU A 81 11.28 -8.78 6.98
C LEU A 81 11.77 -9.28 8.35
N LEU A 82 10.88 -9.44 9.34
CA LEU A 82 11.23 -10.02 10.64
C LEU A 82 11.71 -11.47 10.51
N ILE A 83 11.04 -12.28 9.68
CA ILE A 83 11.36 -13.72 9.56
C ILE A 83 12.57 -13.97 8.65
N SER A 84 12.71 -13.22 7.56
CA SER A 84 13.64 -13.54 6.47
C SER A 84 14.54 -12.39 6.00
N GLY A 85 14.42 -11.22 6.63
CA GLY A 85 15.31 -10.09 6.35
C GLY A 85 16.70 -10.26 6.94
N THR A 86 17.60 -9.38 6.53
CA THR A 86 18.92 -9.23 7.17
C THR A 86 18.78 -8.74 8.62
N GLU A 87 19.82 -8.91 9.43
CA GLU A 87 19.83 -8.47 10.83
C GLU A 87 19.46 -6.98 10.97
N GLN A 88 19.98 -6.12 10.08
CA GLN A 88 19.63 -4.71 10.03
C GLN A 88 18.13 -4.50 9.75
N GLU A 89 17.58 -5.17 8.73
CA GLU A 89 16.17 -5.02 8.36
C GLU A 89 15.24 -5.50 9.49
N GLN A 90 15.63 -6.54 10.22
CA GLN A 90 14.89 -7.04 11.39
C GLN A 90 14.85 -6.01 12.51
N LEU A 91 15.98 -5.37 12.83
CA LEU A 91 16.07 -4.32 13.85
C LEU A 91 15.18 -3.10 13.53
N GLU A 92 14.98 -2.81 12.25
CA GLU A 92 14.13 -1.72 11.77
C GLU A 92 12.61 -2.02 11.90
N GLN A 93 12.20 -3.26 12.16
CA GLN A 93 10.78 -3.67 12.27
C GLN A 93 10.25 -3.79 13.71
N ASN A 94 10.97 -3.26 14.71
CA ASN A 94 10.65 -3.39 16.13
C ASN A 94 9.31 -2.77 16.56
N ASP A 95 8.71 -1.92 15.74
CA ASP A 95 7.43 -1.26 16.01
C ASP A 95 6.22 -2.21 15.88
N LEU A 96 6.35 -3.33 15.18
CA LEU A 96 5.28 -4.32 15.09
C LEU A 96 5.03 -5.03 16.43
N CYS A 97 6.07 -5.16 17.26
CA CYS A 97 5.99 -5.74 18.60
C CYS A 97 5.21 -4.88 19.59
N GLN A 98 4.88 -3.62 19.27
CA GLN A 98 4.07 -2.75 20.12
C GLN A 98 2.56 -3.00 19.99
N PHE A 99 2.14 -3.85 19.03
CA PHE A 99 0.73 -4.14 18.73
C PHE A 99 0.33 -5.60 19.03
N CYS A 100 1.24 -6.42 19.57
CA CYS A 100 0.98 -7.76 20.12
C CYS A 100 0.84 -7.70 21.64
#